data_AF-A0A7V8EHW1-F1
#
_entry.id   AF-A0A7V8EHW1-F1
#
_cell.length_a   1.000
_cell.length_b   1.000
_cell.length_c   1.000
_cell.angle_alpha   90.00
_cell.angle_beta   90.00
_cell.angle_gamma   90.00
#
_symmetry.space_group_name_H-M   'P 1'
#
loop_
_entity.id
_entity.type
_entity.pdbx_description
1 polymer ?
#
loop_
_entity_poly.entity_id
_entity_poly.type
_entity_poly.pdbx_seq_one_letter_code
_entity_poly.pdbx_strand_id
1 'polypeptide(L)'
;MADKKSVSTDEATVSDSTDVAVVARPAAAKAGAQITFADTVYTSRSLYLAKGEDLREFKVVAKHVSVPADDAEAVTFLSDHPELQRLDG
;
A
#
# COMPACT_ATOMS: atom_id res chain seq x y z
N MET A 1 45.83 -46.24 -8.75
CA MET A 1 45.17 -46.67 -7.50
C MET A 1 43.94 -45.80 -7.32
N ALA A 2 42.81 -46.41 -6.97
CA ALA A 2 41.48 -45.81 -7.02
C ALA A 2 41.06 -45.26 -5.66
N ASP A 3 40.44 -44.08 -5.62
CA ASP A 3 39.52 -43.63 -4.56
C ASP A 3 38.56 -42.57 -5.17
N LYS A 4 37.29 -42.90 -5.45
CA LYS A 4 36.09 -42.87 -4.59
C LYS A 4 35.39 -41.49 -4.50
N LYS A 5 34.28 -41.40 -5.26
CA LYS A 5 32.95 -40.83 -4.96
C LYS A 5 32.87 -39.54 -4.10
N SER A 6 32.22 -38.52 -4.65
CA SER A 6 31.01 -37.99 -3.99
C SER A 6 30.00 -37.45 -5.00
N VAL A 7 28.75 -37.82 -4.75
CA VAL A 7 27.53 -37.43 -5.44
C VAL A 7 27.06 -36.13 -4.79
N SER A 8 26.61 -35.15 -5.57
CA SER A 8 25.66 -34.16 -5.06
C SER A 8 24.61 -33.89 -6.13
N THR A 9 23.42 -34.36 -5.81
CA THR A 9 22.12 -34.13 -6.44
C THR A 9 21.96 -32.72 -7.01
N ASP A 10 21.64 -32.66 -8.29
CA ASP A 10 20.98 -31.55 -8.97
C ASP A 10 19.49 -31.68 -8.64
N GLU A 11 18.97 -30.80 -7.78
CA GLU A 11 17.53 -30.71 -7.55
C GLU A 11 16.96 -29.65 -8.48
N ALA A 12 16.41 -30.11 -9.59
CA ALA A 12 15.42 -29.37 -10.34
C ALA A 12 14.11 -29.41 -9.55
N THR A 13 13.72 -28.28 -8.96
CA THR A 13 12.30 -27.97 -8.72
C THR A 13 11.94 -26.70 -9.47
N VAL A 14 11.37 -26.93 -10.64
CA VAL A 14 10.45 -25.98 -11.27
C VAL A 14 9.18 -25.97 -10.41
N SER A 15 8.87 -24.81 -9.85
CA SER A 15 7.53 -24.42 -9.40
C SER A 15 7.39 -22.95 -9.82
N ASP A 16 6.99 -22.69 -11.06
CA ASP A 16 5.60 -22.49 -11.48
C ASP A 16 4.74 -21.74 -10.45
N SER A 17 4.30 -20.56 -10.88
CA SER A 17 3.11 -19.84 -10.44
C SER A 17 2.97 -19.55 -8.94
N THR A 18 3.03 -18.27 -8.59
CA THR A 18 1.80 -17.50 -8.36
C THR A 18 2.19 -16.03 -8.21
N ASP A 19 1.76 -15.24 -9.18
CA ASP A 19 1.48 -13.82 -9.03
C ASP A 19 0.66 -13.61 -7.75
N VAL A 20 1.32 -13.34 -6.64
CA VAL A 20 0.67 -12.68 -5.51
C VAL A 20 0.71 -11.20 -5.81
N ALA A 21 -0.16 -10.80 -6.75
CA ALA A 21 -0.82 -9.52 -6.65
C ALA A 21 -1.45 -9.46 -5.26
N VAL A 22 -0.70 -8.92 -4.30
CA VAL A 22 -1.24 -8.41 -3.04
C VAL A 22 -2.12 -7.24 -3.45
N VAL A 23 -3.34 -7.58 -3.88
CA VAL A 23 -4.47 -6.68 -3.78
C VAL A 23 -4.63 -6.50 -2.28
N ALA A 24 -3.97 -5.46 -1.76
CA ALA A 24 -4.23 -4.92 -0.45
C ALA A 24 -5.72 -4.59 -0.42
N ARG A 25 -6.54 -5.55 0.01
CA ARG A 25 -7.92 -5.33 0.38
C ARG A 25 -7.83 -4.25 1.46
N PRO A 26 -8.44 -3.07 1.27
CA PRO A 26 -8.45 -2.08 2.33
C PRO A 26 -9.07 -2.80 3.52
N ALA A 27 -8.30 -2.94 4.61
CA ALA A 27 -8.85 -3.40 5.86
C ALA A 27 -10.03 -2.47 6.13
N ALA A 28 -11.24 -2.99 6.04
CA ALA A 28 -12.45 -2.27 6.39
C ALA A 28 -12.33 -2.01 7.90
N ALA A 29 -11.66 -0.91 8.23
CA ALA A 29 -11.67 -0.35 9.56
C ALA A 29 -13.14 -0.26 9.96
N LYS A 30 -13.41 -0.57 11.24
CA LYS A 30 -14.71 -0.36 11.91
C LYS A 30 -15.41 0.85 11.30
N ALA A 31 -16.72 0.79 11.11
CA ALA A 31 -17.56 1.91 10.65
C ALA A 31 -17.47 3.09 11.63
N GLY A 32 -16.31 3.73 11.69
CA GLY A 32 -16.03 5.03 12.27
C GLY A 32 -16.14 6.05 11.16
N ALA A 33 -16.25 7.31 11.55
CA ALA A 33 -16.30 8.41 10.61
C ALA A 33 -15.08 8.35 9.68
N GLN A 34 -15.31 8.59 8.38
CA GLN A 34 -14.24 8.74 7.40
C GLN A 34 -14.16 10.20 7.00
N ILE A 35 -12.94 10.69 6.80
CA ILE A 35 -12.69 11.99 6.20
C ILE A 35 -12.29 11.74 4.76
N THR A 36 -12.91 12.48 3.84
CA THR A 36 -12.59 12.42 2.42
C THR A 36 -11.92 13.73 2.00
N PHE A 37 -10.88 13.62 1.18
CA PHE A 37 -10.23 14.75 0.54
C PHE A 37 -10.43 14.66 -0.98
N ALA A 38 -10.68 15.81 -1.60
CA ALA A 38 -10.73 16.00 -3.03
C ALA A 38 -9.38 16.49 -3.55
N ASP A 39 -8.85 15.80 -4.55
CA ASP A 39 -7.65 16.18 -5.28
C ASP A 39 -8.01 17.09 -6.45
N THR A 40 -7.46 18.30 -6.43
CA THR A 40 -7.77 19.33 -7.43
C THR A 40 -6.89 19.23 -8.68
N VAL A 41 -5.79 18.47 -8.62
CA VAL A 41 -4.77 18.43 -9.68
C VAL A 41 -4.83 17.11 -10.45
N TYR A 42 -4.92 15.98 -9.76
CA TYR A 42 -4.83 14.64 -10.35
C TYR A 42 -6.12 13.84 -10.22
N THR A 43 -6.50 13.14 -11.28
CA THR A 43 -7.66 12.23 -11.23
C THR A 43 -7.35 10.96 -10.43
N SER A 44 -6.12 10.48 -10.48
CA SER A 44 -5.65 9.35 -9.66
C SER A 44 -4.15 9.48 -9.39
N ARG A 45 -3.70 9.14 -8.18
CA ARG A 45 -2.28 9.04 -7.80
C ARG A 45 -2.11 8.28 -6.48
N SER A 46 -0.89 7.85 -6.20
CA SER A 46 -0.52 7.25 -4.90
C SER A 46 0.33 8.25 -4.11
N LEU A 47 -0.05 8.48 -2.86
CA LEU A 47 0.71 9.28 -1.90
C LEU A 47 1.30 8.34 -0.85
N TYR A 48 2.54 8.59 -0.45
CA TYR A 48 3.26 7.71 0.46
C TYR A 48 3.73 8.47 1.69
N LEU A 49 3.29 8.04 2.86
CA LEU A 49 3.78 8.51 4.15
C LEU A 49 4.79 7.50 4.69
N ALA A 50 6.05 7.93 4.83
CA ALA A 50 7.08 7.15 5.48
C ALA A 50 6.95 7.27 7.00
N LYS A 51 6.93 6.13 7.70
CA LYS A 51 6.87 6.05 9.16
C LYS A 51 7.93 5.06 9.65
N GLY A 52 9.13 5.58 9.91
CA GLY A 52 10.27 4.72 10.21
C GLY A 52 10.65 3.88 8.99
N GLU A 53 10.63 2.56 9.12
CA GLU A 53 10.87 1.62 8.00
C GLU A 53 9.59 1.25 7.24
N ASP A 54 8.41 1.62 7.75
CA ASP A 54 7.13 1.38 7.08
C ASP A 54 6.81 2.50 6.07
N LEU A 55 6.21 2.09 4.95
CA LEU A 55 5.70 3.00 3.92
C LEU A 55 4.20 2.78 3.75
N ARG A 56 3.41 3.78 4.12
CA ARG A 56 1.95 3.72 3.98
C ARG A 56 1.50 4.42 2.72
N GLU A 57 0.75 3.71 1.88
CA GLU A 57 0.16 4.24 0.65
C GLU A 57 -1.27 4.76 0.89
N PHE A 58 -1.57 5.93 0.33
CA PHE A 58 -2.92 6.48 0.19
C PHE A 58 -3.23 6.68 -1.29
N LYS A 59 -4.24 5.96 -1.79
CA LYS A 59 -4.65 6.05 -3.19
C LYS A 59 -5.71 7.11 -3.37
N VAL A 60 -5.40 8.10 -4.20
CA VAL A 60 -6.39 8.98 -4.81
C VAL A 60 -6.99 8.25 -6.01
N VAL A 61 -8.30 8.06 -5.99
CA VAL A 61 -9.06 7.44 -7.07
C VAL A 61 -10.23 8.34 -7.42
N ALA A 62 -10.39 8.65 -8.71
CA ALA A 62 -11.45 9.55 -9.18
C ALA A 62 -11.48 10.88 -8.41
N LYS A 63 -10.30 11.46 -8.17
CA LYS A 63 -10.04 12.68 -7.39
C LYS A 63 -10.33 12.58 -5.89
N HIS A 64 -10.56 11.40 -5.33
CA HIS A 64 -10.89 11.27 -3.92
C HIS A 64 -9.95 10.32 -3.20
N VAL A 65 -9.63 10.67 -1.96
CA VAL A 65 -8.95 9.79 -1.01
C VAL A 65 -9.68 9.87 0.32
N SER A 66 -10.01 8.72 0.90
CA SER A 66 -10.73 8.63 2.17
C SER A 66 -9.87 7.91 3.20
N VAL A 67 -9.83 8.47 4.41
CA VAL A 67 -9.09 7.91 5.55
C VAL A 67 -9.98 7.90 6.79
N PRO A 68 -9.73 7.00 7.76
CA PRO A 68 -10.45 7.04 9.04
C PRO A 68 -10.24 8.39 9.74
N ALA A 69 -11.30 8.97 10.30
CA ALA A 69 -11.23 10.26 10.99
C ALA A 69 -10.37 10.23 12.26
N ASP A 70 -10.28 9.05 12.90
CA ASP A 70 -9.45 8.81 14.09
C ASP A 70 -7.96 8.67 13.75
N ASP A 71 -7.60 8.60 12.48
CA ASP A 71 -6.22 8.46 12.01
C ASP A 71 -5.56 9.84 11.87
N ALA A 72 -5.15 10.41 13.01
CA ALA A 72 -4.58 11.75 13.07
C ALA A 72 -3.35 11.92 12.16
N GLU A 73 -2.50 10.89 12.03
CA GLU A 73 -1.33 10.94 11.14
C GLU A 73 -1.74 11.02 9.68
N ALA A 74 -2.69 10.20 9.22
CA ALA A 74 -3.20 10.27 7.86
C ALA A 74 -3.86 11.62 7.57
N VAL A 75 -4.65 12.14 8.52
CA VAL A 75 -5.34 13.43 8.38
C VAL A 75 -4.34 14.57 8.30
N THR A 76 -3.35 14.62 9.19
CA THR A 76 -2.29 15.65 9.14
C THR A 76 -1.50 15.56 7.85
N PHE A 77 -1.08 14.36 7.44
CA PHE A 77 -0.34 14.16 6.19
C PHE A 77 -1.14 14.69 4.99
N LEU A 78 -2.38 14.26 4.81
CA LEU A 78 -3.20 14.69 3.67
C LEU A 78 -3.57 16.19 3.74
N SER A 79 -3.67 16.77 4.94
CA SER A 79 -3.95 18.21 5.11
C SER A 79 -2.73 19.10 4.81
N ASP A 80 -1.52 18.55 4.81
CA ASP A 80 -0.29 19.28 4.45
C ASP A 80 -0.15 19.48 2.93
N HIS A 81 -0.91 18.70 2.14
CA HIS A 81 -0.93 18.84 0.68
C HIS A 81 -1.88 19.95 0.24
N PRO A 82 -1.38 21.07 -0.33
CA PRO A 82 -2.23 22.20 -0.74
C PRO A 82 -3.22 21.85 -1.86
N GLU A 83 -2.93 20.83 -2.66
CA GLU A 83 -3.82 20.35 -3.71
C GLU A 83 -4.99 19.49 -3.21
N LEU A 84 -4.95 19.04 -1.95
CA LEU A 84 -6.00 18.22 -1.33
C LEU A 84 -6.94 19.10 -0.51
N GLN A 85 -8.21 19.13 -0.89
CA GLN A 85 -9.25 19.86 -0.18
C GLN A 85 -10.10 18.89 0.63
N ARG A 86 -10.12 19.06 1.94
CA ARG A 86 -11.01 18.27 2.80
C ARG A 86 -12.48 18.54 2.42
N LEU A 87 -13.21 17.47 2.16
CA LEU A 87 -14.65 17.50 2.01
C LEU A 87 -15.25 17.27 3.40
N ASP A 88 -15.93 18.27 3.94
CA ASP A 88 -16.78 18.07 5.11
C ASP A 88 -17.95 17.17 4.67
N GLY A 89 -18.14 16.07 5.39
CA GLY A 89 -19.15 15.05 5.09
C GLY A 89 -20.47 15.33 5.81
#